data_AF-A0A0Q7BYB7-F1
#
_entry.id   AF-A0A0Q7BYB7-F1
#
_cell.length_a   1.000
_cell.length_b   1.000
_cell.length_c   1.000
_cell.angle_alpha   90.00
_cell.angle_beta   90.00
_cell.angle_gamma   90.00
#
_symmetry.space_group_name_H-M   'P 1'
#
loop_
_entity.id
_entity.type
_entity.pdbx_description
1 polymer ?
#
loop_
_entity_poly.entity_id
_entity_poly.type
_entity_poly.pdbx_seq_one_letter_code
_entity_poly.pdbx_strand_id
1 'polypeptide(L)'
;MRKFRPSDLQPICLPQAGNEAAWLGGAEDSNDFLRANALADEIVIFAVGPAVLIVGVLALTEKLTPPDGEELQNAIVYTDESWKIQRSYGGGEGHRVYLEPPFESPSCPSLSGGEPLVHRRSLNGVQKGPPPIEMSQKLIHCLDLYYLPERKAYCRLDARGDIEDVIRIVALDLPDTWEGREVVTILRKDLDVYMALAGMSLVLKFDFTRVKHESFNGWDDSRRYDQTETDLFYHGGGNGTASYANGAMIVRPDITPQELVQEFKDDLEPGKKEYATFKIYDRKNKKNVETSCSPAHIVSYFERSDLPWQISPAFFRPEVLVKYKGDPEKYTLEDRSIMCRGAWYLKGYDINEEGQVHVYMVDLARLPIEEQRYWQLFNEWPKSDISARAHQTDILGEWNTGYDPLNALKHKISKLDKGNYAWWSPRGDEVAGAVRYPATDSPKEWADEILALDQLLVEGFLERPLRKLAEATGRSLEDGWRAMKLIQEIMIANGRSAAEAKAVMTPMLELHGLRSEIRGHAAIQRKKAAVKNARTEHGNFRAQFADITSGCDKALEEVLKVLGVTLQD
;
A
#
# COMPACT_ATOMS: atom_id res chain seq x y z
N MET A 1 0.89 21.00 3.57
CA MET A 1 -0.10 20.67 2.53
C MET A 1 -1.52 20.81 3.08
N ARG A 2 -2.32 21.76 2.59
CA ARG A 2 -3.75 21.87 2.98
C ARG A 2 -4.58 21.03 2.01
N LYS A 3 -5.27 19.99 2.50
CA LYS A 3 -6.21 19.21 1.70
C LYS A 3 -7.47 20.04 1.37
N PHE A 4 -8.03 19.83 0.18
CA PHE A 4 -9.32 20.36 -0.23
C PHE A 4 -10.43 19.85 0.69
N ARG A 5 -11.33 20.75 1.10
CA ARG A 5 -12.52 20.40 1.87
C ARG A 5 -13.77 20.78 1.08
N PRO A 6 -14.83 19.95 1.07
CA PRO A 6 -16.10 20.30 0.43
C PRO A 6 -16.67 21.67 0.86
N SER A 7 -16.42 22.06 2.12
CA SER A 7 -16.76 23.39 2.66
C SER A 7 -16.15 24.56 1.89
N ASP A 8 -15.07 24.35 1.13
CA ASP A 8 -14.39 25.39 0.37
C ASP A 8 -15.18 25.78 -0.91
N LEU A 9 -16.05 24.89 -1.44
CA LEU A 9 -16.98 25.16 -2.56
C LEU A 9 -18.42 25.45 -2.12
N GLN A 10 -18.76 25.16 -0.87
CA GLN A 10 -20.14 25.30 -0.37
C GLN A 10 -20.70 26.74 -0.47
N PRO A 11 -19.93 27.82 -0.17
CA PRO A 11 -20.41 29.19 -0.34
C PRO A 11 -20.70 29.59 -1.79
N ILE A 12 -20.07 28.92 -2.77
CA ILE A 12 -20.35 29.13 -4.18
C ILE A 12 -21.68 28.47 -4.55
N CYS A 13 -21.93 27.27 -4.00
CA CYS A 13 -23.11 26.46 -4.30
C CYS A 13 -24.40 26.98 -3.67
N LEU A 14 -24.33 27.56 -2.47
CA LEU A 14 -25.51 27.96 -1.70
C LEU A 14 -25.31 29.32 -1.01
N PRO A 15 -26.37 30.14 -0.91
CA PRO A 15 -26.30 31.38 -0.16
C PRO A 15 -26.16 31.11 1.34
N GLN A 16 -25.37 31.96 2.02
CA GLN A 16 -25.38 32.00 3.49
C GLN A 16 -26.68 32.64 4.00
N ALA A 17 -27.11 32.26 5.20
CA ALA A 17 -28.33 32.78 5.82
C ALA A 17 -28.32 34.32 5.86
N GLY A 18 -29.35 34.95 5.29
CA GLY A 18 -29.48 36.41 5.22
C GLY A 18 -28.67 37.08 4.10
N ASN A 19 -27.96 36.34 3.26
CA ASN A 19 -27.09 36.88 2.20
C ASN A 19 -27.54 36.51 0.76
N GLU A 20 -28.78 36.05 0.58
CA GLU A 20 -29.27 35.54 -0.71
C GLU A 20 -29.16 36.57 -1.84
N ALA A 21 -29.57 37.82 -1.61
CA ALA A 21 -29.54 38.86 -2.64
C ALA A 21 -28.11 39.19 -3.12
N ALA A 22 -27.14 39.29 -2.21
CA ALA A 22 -25.76 39.55 -2.60
C ALA A 22 -25.12 38.33 -3.28
N TRP A 23 -25.42 37.13 -2.78
CA TRP A 23 -24.99 35.88 -3.40
C TRP A 23 -25.51 35.76 -4.84
N LEU A 24 -26.81 36.01 -5.06
CA LEU A 24 -27.45 35.98 -6.39
C LEU A 24 -26.84 36.98 -7.37
N GLY A 25 -26.39 38.14 -6.91
CA GLY A 25 -25.74 39.14 -7.77
C GLY A 25 -24.23 38.93 -7.95
N GLY A 26 -23.62 38.03 -7.18
CA GLY A 26 -22.18 37.95 -7.01
C GLY A 26 -21.48 36.80 -7.72
N ALA A 27 -22.04 36.13 -8.73
CA ALA A 27 -21.42 34.93 -9.31
C ALA A 27 -19.94 35.09 -9.71
N GLU A 28 -19.53 36.30 -10.12
CA GLU A 28 -18.14 36.65 -10.46
C GLU A 28 -17.14 36.41 -9.32
N ASP A 29 -17.57 36.56 -8.06
CA ASP A 29 -16.71 36.32 -6.88
C ASP A 29 -16.17 34.88 -6.83
N SER A 30 -16.85 33.94 -7.50
CA SER A 30 -16.44 32.54 -7.60
C SER A 30 -15.12 32.38 -8.35
N ASN A 31 -14.70 33.35 -9.15
CA ASN A 31 -13.40 33.34 -9.82
C ASN A 31 -12.24 33.41 -8.81
N ASP A 32 -12.44 33.96 -7.61
CA ASP A 32 -11.43 33.94 -6.55
C ASP A 32 -11.12 32.52 -6.08
N PHE A 33 -12.11 31.62 -6.13
CA PHE A 33 -11.88 30.20 -5.89
C PHE A 33 -10.95 29.61 -6.95
N LEU A 34 -11.15 29.92 -8.25
CA LEU A 34 -10.28 29.41 -9.32
C LEU A 34 -8.84 29.88 -9.16
N ARG A 35 -8.63 31.16 -8.81
CA ARG A 35 -7.31 31.73 -8.52
C ARG A 35 -6.63 31.00 -7.35
N ALA A 36 -7.36 30.76 -6.26
CA ALA A 36 -6.84 30.01 -5.13
C ALA A 36 -6.59 28.54 -5.46
N ASN A 37 -7.47 27.91 -6.24
CA ASN A 37 -7.39 26.52 -6.69
C ASN A 37 -6.15 26.28 -7.56
N ALA A 38 -5.82 27.22 -8.44
CA ALA A 38 -4.62 27.17 -9.29
C ALA A 38 -3.31 27.30 -8.51
N LEU A 39 -3.34 27.66 -7.22
CA LEU A 39 -2.17 27.74 -6.34
C LEU A 39 -2.22 26.70 -5.21
N ALA A 40 -3.24 25.85 -5.19
CA ALA A 40 -3.43 24.87 -4.13
C ALA A 40 -2.54 23.65 -4.33
N ASP A 41 -2.06 23.07 -3.23
CA ASP A 41 -1.34 21.79 -3.25
C ASP A 41 -2.23 20.61 -3.72
N GLU A 42 -3.54 20.76 -3.58
CA GLU A 42 -4.57 19.82 -4.05
C GLU A 42 -5.58 20.62 -4.87
N ILE A 43 -5.55 20.44 -6.19
CA ILE A 43 -6.34 21.22 -7.15
C ILE A 43 -7.62 20.46 -7.52
N VAL A 44 -8.75 21.18 -7.57
CA VAL A 44 -10.02 20.71 -8.13
C VAL A 44 -9.93 20.75 -9.64
N ILE A 45 -10.08 19.58 -10.27
CA ILE A 45 -10.08 19.39 -11.73
C ILE A 45 -11.47 19.08 -12.27
N PHE A 46 -12.42 18.76 -11.41
CA PHE A 46 -13.83 18.63 -11.76
C PHE A 46 -14.70 18.97 -10.56
N ALA A 47 -15.76 19.72 -10.77
CA ALA A 47 -16.78 19.96 -9.75
C ALA A 47 -18.13 20.16 -10.41
N VAL A 48 -19.18 19.60 -9.81
CA VAL A 48 -20.55 19.88 -10.17
C VAL A 48 -21.38 20.12 -8.92
N GLY A 49 -22.24 21.13 -8.99
CA GLY A 49 -23.19 21.50 -7.94
C GLY A 49 -24.24 22.50 -8.45
N PRO A 50 -25.15 22.97 -7.58
CA PRO A 50 -26.29 23.80 -7.96
C PRO A 50 -25.94 25.09 -8.72
N ALA A 51 -24.77 25.68 -8.42
CA ALA A 51 -24.31 26.94 -8.99
C ALA A 51 -22.85 26.88 -9.46
N VAL A 52 -22.31 25.67 -9.65
CA VAL A 52 -20.92 25.45 -10.06
C VAL A 52 -20.80 24.30 -11.03
N LEU A 53 -20.08 24.55 -12.11
CA LEU A 53 -19.50 23.56 -12.99
C LEU A 53 -18.03 23.92 -13.20
N ILE A 54 -17.14 22.98 -12.96
CA ILE A 54 -15.73 23.06 -13.32
C ILE A 54 -15.40 21.77 -14.05
N VAL A 55 -14.82 21.87 -15.24
CA VAL A 55 -14.37 20.74 -16.05
C VAL A 55 -12.94 20.99 -16.52
N GLY A 56 -12.01 20.21 -16.00
CA GLY A 56 -10.61 20.25 -16.35
C GLY A 56 -10.27 19.29 -17.48
N VAL A 57 -9.59 19.82 -18.50
CA VAL A 57 -9.03 19.06 -19.61
C VAL A 57 -7.59 19.49 -19.85
N LEU A 58 -6.77 18.62 -20.40
CA LEU A 58 -5.42 18.98 -20.82
C LEU A 58 -5.43 19.42 -22.28
N ALA A 59 -4.64 20.43 -22.59
CA ALA A 59 -4.35 20.85 -23.95
C ALA A 59 -2.85 21.06 -24.14
N LEU A 60 -2.37 20.95 -25.38
CA LEU A 60 -0.97 21.12 -25.71
C LEU A 60 -0.52 22.54 -25.36
N THR A 61 0.56 22.68 -24.58
CA THR A 61 1.03 23.99 -24.12
C THR A 61 1.40 24.92 -25.28
N GLU A 62 1.91 24.36 -26.38
CA GLU A 62 2.23 25.12 -27.60
C GLU A 62 0.99 25.77 -28.25
N LYS A 63 -0.19 25.17 -28.09
CA LYS A 63 -1.47 25.72 -28.58
C LYS A 63 -2.09 26.75 -27.64
N LEU A 64 -1.57 26.84 -26.42
CA LEU A 64 -1.99 27.79 -25.39
C LEU A 64 -1.00 28.95 -25.22
N THR A 65 -0.04 29.10 -26.15
CA THR A 65 1.07 30.05 -26.04
C THR A 65 1.35 30.75 -27.38
N PRO A 66 0.86 31.98 -27.60
CA PRO A 66 -0.01 32.75 -26.72
C PRO A 66 -1.42 32.14 -26.63
N PRO A 67 -2.16 32.37 -25.53
CA PRO A 67 -3.51 31.83 -25.39
C PRO A 67 -4.53 32.59 -26.25
N ASP A 68 -5.47 31.86 -26.87
CA ASP A 68 -6.66 32.42 -27.48
C ASP A 68 -7.83 32.41 -26.48
N GLY A 69 -7.96 33.51 -25.74
CA GLY A 69 -8.97 33.64 -24.69
C GLY A 69 -10.40 33.66 -25.19
N GLU A 70 -10.66 34.18 -26.40
CA GLU A 70 -12.00 34.20 -26.99
C GLU A 70 -12.42 32.78 -27.38
N GLU A 71 -11.51 32.03 -28.01
CA GLU A 71 -11.72 30.65 -28.39
C GLU A 71 -11.98 29.76 -27.16
N LEU A 72 -11.12 29.85 -26.14
CA LEU A 72 -11.23 29.02 -24.93
C LEU A 72 -12.48 29.33 -24.10
N GLN A 73 -12.91 30.60 -24.06
CA GLN A 73 -14.15 30.96 -23.38
C GLN A 73 -15.37 30.30 -24.03
N ASN A 74 -15.38 30.23 -25.36
CA ASN A 74 -16.48 29.66 -26.15
C ASN A 74 -16.35 28.15 -26.37
N ALA A 75 -15.26 27.54 -25.89
CA ALA A 75 -15.04 26.11 -25.99
C ALA A 75 -16.12 25.33 -25.21
N ILE A 76 -16.65 24.30 -25.86
CA ILE A 76 -17.59 23.37 -25.25
C ILE A 76 -16.80 22.11 -24.89
N VAL A 77 -16.83 21.77 -23.60
CA VAL A 77 -16.13 20.59 -23.06
C VAL A 77 -17.15 19.66 -22.46
N TYR A 78 -17.31 18.48 -23.06
CA TYR A 78 -18.15 17.42 -22.50
C TYR A 78 -17.32 16.43 -21.70
N THR A 79 -17.90 15.91 -20.62
CA THR A 79 -17.25 14.90 -19.78
C THR A 79 -17.39 13.49 -20.32
N ASP A 80 -18.11 13.26 -21.41
CA ASP A 80 -18.16 11.98 -22.13
C ASP A 80 -17.20 11.94 -23.33
N GLU A 81 -16.38 12.98 -23.53
CA GLU A 81 -15.33 13.00 -24.55
C GLU A 81 -14.36 11.84 -24.34
N SER A 82 -14.11 11.13 -25.43
CA SER A 82 -13.32 9.90 -25.46
C SER A 82 -12.87 9.58 -26.88
N TRP A 83 -11.93 8.66 -27.00
CA TRP A 83 -11.56 8.09 -28.30
C TRP A 83 -12.76 7.39 -28.95
N LYS A 84 -13.01 7.69 -30.22
CA LYS A 84 -14.14 7.15 -30.99
C LYS A 84 -13.62 6.43 -32.24
N ILE A 85 -14.32 5.37 -32.65
CA ILE A 85 -14.14 4.79 -33.99
C ILE A 85 -15.06 5.56 -34.93
N GLN A 86 -14.49 6.47 -35.71
CA GLN A 86 -15.24 7.33 -36.62
C GLN A 86 -15.33 6.72 -38.01
N ARG A 87 -16.44 7.02 -38.71
CA ARG A 87 -16.71 6.54 -40.07
C ARG A 87 -17.09 7.74 -40.93
N SER A 88 -16.37 7.92 -42.04
CA SER A 88 -16.67 8.96 -43.03
C SER A 88 -17.10 8.34 -44.36
N TYR A 89 -18.21 8.84 -44.91
CA TYR A 89 -18.71 8.45 -46.23
C TYR A 89 -18.02 9.29 -47.30
N GLY A 90 -17.29 8.59 -48.18
CA GLY A 90 -16.24 9.17 -49.01
C GLY A 90 -16.71 9.95 -50.21
N GLY A 91 -17.28 11.14 -50.02
CA GLY A 91 -17.64 12.08 -51.09
C GLY A 91 -16.48 12.44 -52.02
N GLY A 92 -16.10 11.52 -52.90
CA GLY A 92 -14.96 11.60 -53.82
C GLY A 92 -13.67 10.90 -53.35
N GLU A 93 -13.46 10.73 -52.04
CA GLU A 93 -12.18 10.22 -51.49
C GLU A 93 -12.24 8.78 -50.92
N GLY A 94 -13.38 8.08 -51.09
CA GLY A 94 -13.57 6.73 -50.59
C GLY A 94 -13.91 6.66 -49.09
N HIS A 95 -14.56 5.57 -48.68
CA HIS A 95 -15.02 5.41 -47.29
C HIS A 95 -13.81 5.24 -46.36
N ARG A 96 -13.85 5.87 -45.19
CA ARG A 96 -12.77 5.80 -44.19
C ARG A 96 -13.31 5.39 -42.83
N VAL A 97 -12.51 4.61 -42.12
CA VAL A 97 -12.72 4.26 -40.70
C VAL A 97 -11.42 4.55 -39.97
N TYR A 98 -11.47 5.36 -38.92
CA TYR A 98 -10.28 5.81 -38.20
C TYR A 98 -10.58 6.05 -36.72
N LEU A 99 -9.53 6.18 -35.91
CA LEU A 99 -9.67 6.60 -34.52
C LEU A 99 -9.68 8.12 -34.48
N GLU A 100 -10.75 8.69 -33.94
CA GLU A 100 -10.89 10.11 -33.67
C GLU A 100 -10.51 10.36 -32.20
N PRO A 101 -9.51 11.20 -31.92
CA PRO A 101 -9.16 11.60 -30.57
C PRO A 101 -10.27 12.46 -29.94
N PRO A 102 -10.31 12.58 -28.60
CA PRO A 102 -11.15 13.57 -27.96
C PRO A 102 -10.77 14.99 -28.42
N PHE A 103 -11.75 15.90 -28.38
CA PHE A 103 -11.59 17.32 -28.73
C PHE A 103 -11.13 17.61 -30.18
N GLU A 104 -11.28 16.66 -31.10
CA GLU A 104 -11.14 16.94 -32.54
C GLU A 104 -12.37 17.70 -33.07
N SER A 105 -12.55 18.94 -32.62
CA SER A 105 -13.58 19.86 -33.14
C SER A 105 -12.94 21.06 -33.85
N PRO A 106 -13.37 21.41 -35.07
CA PRO A 106 -12.95 22.63 -35.75
C PRO A 106 -13.30 23.92 -34.98
N SER A 107 -14.24 23.85 -34.04
CA SER A 107 -14.71 25.01 -33.27
C SER A 107 -13.75 25.46 -32.18
N CYS A 108 -12.76 24.64 -31.81
CA CYS A 108 -11.75 24.98 -30.81
C CYS A 108 -10.39 24.32 -31.11
N PRO A 109 -9.61 24.82 -32.10
CA PRO A 109 -8.27 24.32 -32.42
C PRO A 109 -7.29 24.27 -31.24
N SER A 110 -7.45 25.16 -30.25
CA SER A 110 -6.64 25.23 -29.02
C SER A 110 -6.73 23.96 -28.17
N LEU A 111 -7.87 23.26 -28.19
CA LEU A 111 -8.05 21.98 -27.47
C LEU A 111 -7.73 20.74 -28.33
N SER A 112 -7.50 20.90 -29.64
CA SER A 112 -7.18 19.77 -30.52
C SER A 112 -5.88 19.08 -30.08
N GLY A 113 -5.92 17.75 -29.96
CA GLY A 113 -4.82 16.95 -29.40
C GLY A 113 -4.76 16.96 -27.87
N GLY A 114 -5.74 17.56 -27.21
CA GLY A 114 -5.91 17.54 -25.76
C GLY A 114 -6.40 16.19 -25.21
N GLU A 115 -6.43 16.09 -23.88
CA GLU A 115 -6.80 14.87 -23.16
C GLU A 115 -7.83 15.18 -22.05
N PRO A 116 -8.97 14.46 -22.00
CA PRO A 116 -9.89 14.54 -20.86
C PRO A 116 -9.23 13.89 -19.64
N LEU A 117 -9.40 14.49 -18.47
CA LEU A 117 -8.92 13.94 -17.20
C LEU A 117 -9.99 13.08 -16.51
N VAL A 118 -11.24 13.55 -16.55
CA VAL A 118 -12.42 12.94 -15.94
C VAL A 118 -13.40 12.55 -17.04
N HIS A 119 -13.89 11.32 -16.99
CA HIS A 119 -14.94 10.82 -17.88
C HIS A 119 -16.21 10.49 -17.09
N ARG A 120 -17.36 10.90 -17.64
CA ARG A 120 -18.72 10.58 -17.16
C ARG A 120 -19.52 9.94 -18.27
N ARG A 121 -19.22 8.67 -18.55
CA ARG A 121 -19.92 7.90 -19.59
C ARG A 121 -21.09 7.14 -18.98
N SER A 122 -22.21 7.08 -19.70
CA SER A 122 -23.39 6.32 -19.30
C SER A 122 -23.65 5.19 -20.28
N LEU A 123 -24.03 4.02 -19.76
CA LEU A 123 -24.60 2.97 -20.60
C LEU A 123 -26.10 3.24 -20.78
N ASN A 124 -26.42 3.95 -21.87
CA ASN A 124 -27.78 4.36 -22.20
C ASN A 124 -28.78 3.19 -22.10
N GLY A 125 -29.85 3.39 -21.33
CA GLY A 125 -30.92 2.40 -21.13
C GLY A 125 -30.64 1.31 -20.08
N VAL A 126 -29.43 1.23 -19.52
CA VAL A 126 -29.06 0.24 -18.49
C VAL A 126 -28.72 0.91 -17.17
N GLN A 127 -27.93 1.98 -17.23
CA GLN A 127 -27.46 2.69 -16.05
C GLN A 127 -28.61 3.34 -15.27
N LYS A 128 -28.61 3.17 -13.96
CA LYS A 128 -29.48 3.88 -13.01
C LYS A 128 -28.62 4.77 -12.12
N GLY A 129 -29.08 5.99 -11.90
CA GLY A 129 -28.34 6.99 -11.12
C GLY A 129 -27.25 7.70 -11.94
N PRO A 130 -26.45 8.56 -11.27
CA PRO A 130 -25.45 9.39 -11.95
C PRO A 130 -24.36 8.52 -12.61
N PRO A 131 -23.82 8.94 -13.78
CA PRO A 131 -22.67 8.28 -14.40
C PRO A 131 -21.49 8.21 -13.43
N PRO A 132 -20.73 7.11 -13.41
CA PRO A 132 -19.60 6.96 -12.53
C PRO A 132 -18.50 7.93 -12.96
N ILE A 133 -17.61 8.25 -12.02
CA ILE A 133 -16.39 9.00 -12.33
C ILE A 133 -15.32 8.00 -12.74
N GLU A 134 -14.94 8.09 -14.00
CA GLU A 134 -13.80 7.39 -14.58
C GLU A 134 -12.65 8.39 -14.75
N MET A 135 -11.40 7.95 -14.51
CA MET A 135 -10.21 8.78 -14.72
C MET A 135 -9.47 8.35 -15.99
N SER A 136 -8.75 9.30 -16.59
CA SER A 136 -7.84 9.04 -17.71
C SER A 136 -6.88 7.89 -17.38
N GLN A 137 -6.98 6.78 -18.12
CA GLN A 137 -6.13 5.61 -17.89
C GLN A 137 -4.66 5.92 -18.12
N LYS A 138 -4.34 6.82 -19.07
CA LYS A 138 -2.95 7.26 -19.32
C LYS A 138 -2.38 7.96 -18.08
N LEU A 139 -3.13 8.90 -17.49
CA LEU A 139 -2.75 9.58 -16.25
C LEU A 139 -2.54 8.58 -15.10
N ILE A 140 -3.52 7.70 -14.89
CA ILE A 140 -3.48 6.69 -13.81
C ILE A 140 -2.26 5.78 -13.93
N HIS A 141 -1.95 5.29 -15.14
CA HIS A 141 -0.78 4.44 -15.35
C HIS A 141 0.55 5.20 -15.18
N CYS A 142 0.64 6.43 -15.71
CA CYS A 142 1.86 7.23 -15.58
C CYS A 142 2.19 7.59 -14.13
N LEU A 143 1.17 7.72 -13.27
CA LEU A 143 1.32 8.06 -11.86
C LEU A 143 1.31 6.83 -10.92
N ASP A 144 1.22 5.61 -11.46
CA ASP A 144 1.16 4.34 -10.73
C ASP A 144 0.03 4.30 -9.67
N LEU A 145 -1.19 4.69 -10.09
CA LEU A 145 -2.32 4.84 -9.17
C LEU A 145 -3.32 3.68 -9.26
N TYR A 146 -3.92 3.36 -8.11
CA TYR A 146 -4.92 2.31 -7.96
C TYR A 146 -6.16 2.83 -7.23
N TYR A 147 -7.35 2.56 -7.77
CA TYR A 147 -8.59 2.99 -7.12
C TYR A 147 -8.92 2.13 -5.89
N LEU A 148 -9.09 2.76 -4.73
CA LEU A 148 -9.52 2.12 -3.48
C LEU A 148 -10.95 2.58 -3.13
N PRO A 149 -11.98 1.73 -3.28
CA PRO A 149 -13.38 2.09 -3.07
C PRO A 149 -13.68 2.64 -1.67
N GLU A 150 -13.09 2.05 -0.64
CA GLU A 150 -13.24 2.45 0.77
C GLU A 150 -12.65 3.84 1.07
N ARG A 151 -11.76 4.33 0.20
CA ARG A 151 -11.17 5.68 0.29
C ARG A 151 -11.78 6.66 -0.70
N LYS A 152 -12.52 6.17 -1.70
CA LYS A 152 -13.03 6.95 -2.85
C LYS A 152 -11.90 7.76 -3.52
N ALA A 153 -10.75 7.12 -3.71
CA ALA A 153 -9.55 7.77 -4.19
C ALA A 153 -8.69 6.83 -5.03
N TYR A 154 -7.94 7.39 -5.98
CA TYR A 154 -6.83 6.73 -6.63
C TYR A 154 -5.57 7.01 -5.82
N CYS A 155 -4.93 5.93 -5.39
CA CYS A 155 -3.89 5.94 -4.38
C CYS A 155 -2.64 5.23 -4.89
N ARG A 156 -1.51 5.52 -4.24
CA ARG A 156 -0.27 4.74 -4.34
C ARG A 156 0.33 4.53 -2.96
N LEU A 157 1.43 3.81 -2.88
CA LEU A 157 2.24 3.72 -1.67
C LEU A 157 3.32 4.81 -1.70
N ASP A 158 3.50 5.50 -0.58
CA ASP A 158 4.64 6.40 -0.39
C ASP A 158 5.91 5.62 -0.02
N ALA A 159 7.04 6.34 0.13
CA ALA A 159 8.32 5.73 0.50
C ALA A 159 8.31 5.03 1.88
N ARG A 160 7.28 5.24 2.71
CA ARG A 160 7.08 4.60 4.01
C ARG A 160 6.12 3.40 3.93
N GLY A 161 5.62 3.08 2.73
CA GLY A 161 4.60 2.06 2.52
C GLY A 161 3.21 2.47 3.04
N ASP A 162 2.98 3.77 3.27
CA ASP A 162 1.67 4.30 3.63
C ASP A 162 0.86 4.63 2.38
N ILE A 163 -0.45 4.46 2.46
CA ILE A 163 -1.36 4.75 1.34
C ILE A 163 -1.52 6.28 1.21
N GLU A 164 -1.06 6.84 0.09
CA GLU A 164 -1.20 8.25 -0.28
C GLU A 164 -2.40 8.41 -1.24
N ASP A 165 -3.37 9.25 -0.88
CA ASP A 165 -4.45 9.64 -1.79
C ASP A 165 -3.94 10.69 -2.78
N VAL A 166 -3.86 10.35 -4.06
CA VAL A 166 -3.36 11.27 -5.09
C VAL A 166 -4.50 11.96 -5.83
N ILE A 167 -5.54 11.19 -6.20
CA ILE A 167 -6.77 11.73 -6.80
C ILE A 167 -7.94 11.35 -5.91
N ARG A 168 -8.73 12.31 -5.43
CA ARG A 168 -9.89 12.01 -4.57
C ARG A 168 -11.18 12.36 -5.27
N ILE A 169 -12.21 11.55 -4.97
CA ILE A 169 -13.59 11.79 -5.37
C ILE A 169 -14.37 12.11 -4.09
N VAL A 170 -14.65 13.39 -3.88
CA VAL A 170 -15.39 13.88 -2.72
C VAL A 170 -16.76 14.37 -3.14
N ALA A 171 -17.72 14.28 -2.22
CA ALA A 171 -19.06 14.82 -2.43
C ALA A 171 -19.22 16.14 -1.67
N LEU A 172 -19.89 17.10 -2.29
CA LEU A 172 -20.34 18.31 -1.62
C LEU A 172 -21.40 17.96 -0.57
N ASP A 173 -21.34 18.65 0.57
CA ASP A 173 -22.33 18.54 1.64
C ASP A 173 -23.59 19.34 1.24
N LEU A 174 -24.39 18.72 0.38
CA LEU A 174 -25.59 19.28 -0.21
C LEU A 174 -26.78 18.32 -0.03
N PRO A 175 -28.02 18.83 0.08
CA PRO A 175 -29.21 18.01 0.27
C PRO A 175 -29.35 16.91 -0.80
N ASP A 176 -29.91 15.76 -0.40
CA ASP A 176 -30.01 14.59 -1.26
C ASP A 176 -30.84 14.74 -2.53
N THR A 177 -31.62 15.81 -2.61
CA THR A 177 -32.45 16.19 -3.75
C THR A 177 -31.66 16.64 -4.97
N TRP A 178 -30.37 16.96 -4.82
CA TRP A 178 -29.52 17.40 -5.92
C TRP A 178 -28.76 16.22 -6.54
N GLU A 179 -28.92 16.02 -7.84
CA GLU A 179 -28.03 15.18 -8.64
C GLU A 179 -26.76 15.98 -9.00
N GLY A 180 -25.60 15.33 -9.09
CA GLY A 180 -24.35 16.00 -9.44
C GLY A 180 -23.76 16.80 -8.26
N ARG A 181 -23.09 16.10 -7.33
CA ARG A 181 -22.46 16.70 -6.14
C ARG A 181 -20.98 16.36 -6.05
N GLU A 182 -20.43 15.77 -7.10
CA GLU A 182 -19.09 15.22 -7.07
C GLU A 182 -18.04 16.27 -7.40
N VAL A 183 -16.92 16.17 -6.69
CA VAL A 183 -15.72 16.97 -6.90
C VAL A 183 -14.55 16.01 -7.00
N VAL A 184 -13.75 16.17 -8.06
CA VAL A 184 -12.51 15.43 -8.26
C VAL A 184 -11.34 16.37 -8.02
N THR A 185 -10.45 15.97 -7.14
CA THR A 185 -9.21 16.67 -6.85
C THR A 185 -8.00 15.82 -7.20
N ILE A 186 -6.88 16.46 -7.49
CA ILE A 186 -5.57 15.80 -7.68
C ILE A 186 -4.48 16.59 -6.95
N LEU A 187 -3.47 15.90 -6.42
CA LEU A 187 -2.27 16.56 -5.90
C LEU A 187 -1.55 17.32 -7.01
N ARG A 188 -1.27 18.60 -6.76
CA ARG A 188 -0.73 19.51 -7.77
C ARG A 188 0.64 19.09 -8.25
N LYS A 189 1.52 18.65 -7.34
CA LYS A 189 2.84 18.10 -7.65
C LYS A 189 2.77 16.98 -8.71
N ASP A 190 1.79 16.09 -8.59
CA ASP A 190 1.66 14.92 -9.47
C ASP A 190 1.09 15.31 -10.83
N LEU A 191 0.11 16.24 -10.84
CA LEU A 191 -0.42 16.78 -12.09
C LEU A 191 0.65 17.58 -12.86
N ASP A 192 1.46 18.39 -12.18
CA ASP A 192 2.51 19.19 -12.80
C ASP A 192 3.58 18.33 -13.45
N VAL A 193 4.03 17.26 -12.79
CA VAL A 193 4.96 16.27 -13.36
C VAL A 193 4.38 15.69 -14.66
N TYR A 194 3.11 15.26 -14.63
CA TYR A 194 2.45 14.71 -15.81
C TYR A 194 2.36 15.74 -16.94
N MET A 195 1.87 16.94 -16.64
CA MET A 195 1.71 18.03 -17.61
C MET A 195 3.04 18.44 -18.25
N ALA A 196 4.10 18.58 -17.45
CA ALA A 196 5.43 18.94 -17.93
C ALA A 196 5.99 17.90 -18.91
N LEU A 197 5.87 16.61 -18.58
CA LEU A 197 6.36 15.52 -19.43
C LEU A 197 5.48 15.28 -20.68
N ALA A 198 4.19 15.56 -20.58
CA ALA A 198 3.25 15.46 -21.69
C ALA A 198 3.27 16.68 -22.63
N GLY A 199 3.95 17.77 -22.25
CA GLY A 199 3.92 19.04 -23.00
C GLY A 199 2.54 19.70 -22.99
N MET A 200 1.82 19.56 -21.88
CA MET A 200 0.42 19.98 -21.75
C MET A 200 0.22 20.99 -20.61
N SER A 201 -0.90 21.68 -20.64
CA SER A 201 -1.38 22.50 -19.53
C SER A 201 -2.86 22.24 -19.30
N LEU A 202 -3.30 22.43 -18.07
CA LEU A 202 -4.69 22.23 -17.67
C LEU A 202 -5.51 23.44 -18.11
N VAL A 203 -6.61 23.19 -18.79
CA VAL A 203 -7.66 24.17 -19.07
C VAL A 203 -8.87 23.82 -18.21
N LEU A 204 -9.19 24.69 -17.27
CA LEU A 204 -10.39 24.63 -16.45
C LEU A 204 -11.49 25.43 -17.13
N LYS A 205 -12.41 24.75 -17.82
CA LYS A 205 -13.68 25.37 -18.25
C LYS A 205 -14.59 25.48 -17.03
N PHE A 206 -15.21 26.62 -16.82
CA PHE A 206 -16.09 26.83 -15.69
C PHE A 206 -17.37 27.58 -16.05
N ASP A 207 -18.40 27.31 -15.25
CA ASP A 207 -19.66 28.04 -15.22
C ASP A 207 -20.11 28.18 -13.77
N PHE A 208 -20.21 29.42 -13.31
CA PHE A 208 -20.83 29.76 -12.04
C PHE A 208 -22.13 30.49 -12.32
N THR A 209 -23.26 29.81 -12.19
CA THR A 209 -24.58 30.39 -12.46
C THR A 209 -25.44 30.33 -11.22
N ARG A 210 -25.84 31.50 -10.71
CA ARG A 210 -26.67 31.66 -9.51
C ARG A 210 -28.02 32.21 -9.93
N VAL A 211 -29.08 31.43 -9.70
CA VAL A 211 -30.42 31.76 -10.19
C VAL A 211 -31.46 31.53 -9.11
N LYS A 212 -32.36 32.50 -8.95
CA LYS A 212 -33.62 32.29 -8.23
C LYS A 212 -34.70 31.81 -9.21
N HIS A 213 -34.86 30.49 -9.32
CA HIS A 213 -35.71 29.84 -10.33
C HIS A 213 -37.16 30.35 -10.38
N GLU A 214 -37.74 30.75 -9.24
CA GLU A 214 -39.12 31.28 -9.18
C GLU A 214 -39.29 32.64 -9.87
N SER A 215 -38.20 33.38 -10.07
CA SER A 215 -38.22 34.78 -10.53
C SER A 215 -37.35 35.04 -11.77
N PHE A 216 -36.72 34.00 -12.30
CA PHE A 216 -35.82 34.11 -13.44
C PHE A 216 -36.56 33.92 -14.76
N ASN A 217 -36.57 34.97 -15.58
CA ASN A 217 -37.29 35.00 -16.86
C ASN A 217 -36.35 35.09 -18.08
N GLY A 218 -35.04 34.90 -17.90
CA GLY A 218 -34.04 34.98 -18.96
C GLY A 218 -33.00 36.09 -18.76
N TRP A 219 -32.11 36.23 -19.75
CA TRP A 219 -30.93 37.11 -19.71
C TRP A 219 -31.07 38.36 -20.59
N ASP A 220 -32.27 38.66 -21.10
CA ASP A 220 -32.49 39.72 -22.10
C ASP A 220 -32.14 41.12 -21.55
N ASP A 221 -32.45 41.39 -20.28
CA ASP A 221 -32.13 42.66 -19.59
C ASP A 221 -30.85 42.61 -18.73
N SER A 222 -29.96 41.63 -18.99
CA SER A 222 -28.73 41.47 -18.19
C SER A 222 -27.65 42.49 -18.56
N ARG A 223 -27.01 43.08 -17.54
CA ARG A 223 -25.74 43.79 -17.74
C ARG A 223 -24.66 42.74 -17.98
N ARG A 224 -24.04 42.75 -19.17
CA ARG A 224 -22.96 41.83 -19.55
C ARG A 224 -21.61 42.51 -19.46
N TYR A 225 -20.57 41.71 -19.25
CA TYR A 225 -19.18 42.13 -19.26
C TYR A 225 -18.28 41.00 -19.73
N ASP A 226 -17.10 41.38 -20.21
CA ASP A 226 -16.02 40.48 -20.60
C ASP A 226 -14.76 40.87 -19.84
N GLN A 227 -13.98 39.89 -19.39
CA GLN A 227 -12.76 40.05 -18.64
C GLN A 227 -11.66 39.16 -19.23
N THR A 228 -10.46 39.71 -19.28
CA THR A 228 -9.27 39.01 -19.73
C THR A 228 -8.12 39.37 -18.80
N GLU A 229 -7.65 38.36 -18.09
CA GLU A 229 -6.50 38.40 -17.21
C GLU A 229 -5.42 37.43 -17.75
N THR A 230 -4.26 37.39 -17.11
CA THR A 230 -3.24 36.39 -17.44
C THR A 230 -3.79 35.00 -17.21
N ASP A 231 -3.93 34.23 -18.30
CA ASP A 231 -4.40 32.83 -18.29
C ASP A 231 -5.81 32.63 -17.69
N LEU A 232 -6.61 33.69 -17.51
CA LEU A 232 -8.00 33.63 -17.06
C LEU A 232 -8.87 34.51 -17.97
N PHE A 233 -9.86 33.90 -18.61
CA PHE A 233 -10.70 34.52 -19.62
C PHE A 233 -12.16 34.20 -19.30
N TYR A 234 -12.98 35.21 -19.09
CA TYR A 234 -14.38 34.97 -18.73
C TYR A 234 -15.28 36.14 -19.09
N HIS A 235 -16.56 35.83 -19.24
CA HIS A 235 -17.62 36.80 -19.35
C HIS A 235 -18.67 36.49 -18.30
N GLY A 236 -19.52 37.46 -18.05
CA GLY A 236 -20.59 37.28 -17.10
C GLY A 236 -21.66 38.33 -17.23
N GLY A 237 -22.66 38.22 -16.36
CA GLY A 237 -23.70 39.22 -16.28
C GLY A 237 -24.72 38.94 -15.21
N GLY A 238 -25.67 39.85 -15.05
CA GLY A 238 -26.73 39.71 -14.06
C GLY A 238 -27.85 40.74 -14.20
N ASN A 239 -28.97 40.46 -13.54
CA ASN A 239 -30.18 41.28 -13.53
C ASN A 239 -30.77 41.46 -12.11
N GLY A 240 -29.98 41.21 -11.06
CA GLY A 240 -30.36 41.38 -9.65
C GLY A 240 -31.08 40.20 -9.01
N THR A 241 -31.72 39.32 -9.79
CA THR A 241 -32.30 38.04 -9.33
C THR A 241 -31.51 36.82 -9.81
N ALA A 242 -30.55 37.04 -10.69
CA ALA A 242 -29.58 36.04 -11.14
C ALA A 242 -28.26 36.71 -11.56
N SER A 243 -27.19 35.93 -11.53
CA SER A 243 -25.91 36.27 -12.14
C SER A 243 -25.18 35.02 -12.64
N TYR A 244 -24.28 35.20 -13.59
CA TYR A 244 -23.40 34.16 -14.06
C TYR A 244 -21.98 34.68 -14.33
N ALA A 245 -21.00 33.78 -14.23
CA ALA A 245 -19.64 33.95 -14.71
C ALA A 245 -19.20 32.66 -15.41
N ASN A 246 -18.88 32.73 -16.69
CA ASN A 246 -18.54 31.59 -17.52
C ASN A 246 -17.24 31.88 -18.28
N GLY A 247 -16.32 30.92 -18.27
CA GLY A 247 -15.00 31.16 -18.84
C GLY A 247 -14.09 29.95 -18.85
N ALA A 248 -12.80 30.22 -19.05
CA ALA A 248 -11.73 29.26 -19.03
C ALA A 248 -10.51 29.82 -18.28
N MET A 249 -9.83 28.97 -17.53
CA MET A 249 -8.55 29.27 -16.89
C MET A 249 -7.48 28.27 -17.34
N ILE A 250 -6.29 28.75 -17.70
CA ILE A 250 -5.13 27.93 -17.97
C ILE A 250 -4.30 27.82 -16.69
N VAL A 251 -3.96 26.59 -16.33
CA VAL A 251 -3.06 26.25 -15.23
C VAL A 251 -1.87 25.52 -15.83
N ARG A 252 -0.72 26.19 -15.83
CA ARG A 252 0.54 25.70 -16.40
C ARG A 252 1.29 24.84 -15.37
N PRO A 253 2.10 23.86 -15.81
CA PRO A 253 2.96 23.10 -14.89
C PRO A 253 3.93 24.04 -14.19
N ASP A 254 4.09 23.87 -12.87
CA ASP A 254 5.06 24.60 -12.05
C ASP A 254 6.43 23.89 -11.97
N ILE A 255 6.68 22.97 -12.91
CA ILE A 255 7.93 22.22 -13.02
C ILE A 255 8.27 21.98 -14.49
N THR A 256 9.56 21.95 -14.79
CA THR A 256 10.09 21.66 -16.12
C THR A 256 10.67 20.25 -16.22
N PRO A 257 10.72 19.65 -17.43
CA PRO A 257 11.44 18.39 -17.63
C PRO A 257 12.91 18.45 -17.21
N GLN A 258 13.56 19.62 -17.31
CA GLN A 258 14.95 19.81 -16.89
C GLN A 258 15.11 19.76 -15.37
N GLU A 259 14.18 20.34 -14.61
CA GLU A 259 14.15 20.23 -13.15
C GLU A 259 13.93 18.79 -12.70
N LEU A 260 13.00 18.06 -13.32
CA LEU A 260 12.80 16.62 -13.05
C LEU A 260 14.06 15.79 -13.32
N VAL A 261 14.79 16.08 -14.40
CA VAL A 261 16.08 15.43 -14.69
C VAL A 261 17.12 15.78 -13.61
N GLN A 262 17.10 17.01 -13.09
CA GLN A 262 18.01 17.42 -12.03
C GLN A 262 17.66 16.75 -10.69
N GLU A 263 16.38 16.66 -10.33
CA GLU A 263 15.91 15.91 -9.16
C GLU A 263 16.35 14.44 -9.23
N PHE A 264 16.19 13.80 -10.38
CA PHE A 264 16.64 12.42 -10.58
C PHE A 264 18.16 12.27 -10.41
N LYS A 265 18.96 13.23 -10.92
CA LYS A 265 20.42 13.22 -10.72
C LYS A 265 20.79 13.41 -9.25
N ASP A 266 20.11 14.30 -8.56
CA ASP A 266 20.33 14.59 -7.15
C ASP A 266 20.02 13.37 -6.29
N ASP A 267 18.99 12.61 -6.64
CA ASP A 267 18.66 11.33 -6.02
C ASP A 267 19.74 10.25 -6.20
N LEU A 268 20.52 10.31 -7.27
CA LEU A 268 21.64 9.40 -7.51
C LEU A 268 22.92 9.86 -6.81
N GLU A 269 23.00 11.11 -6.35
CA GLU A 269 24.20 11.68 -5.74
C GLU A 269 24.27 11.35 -4.24
N PRO A 270 25.23 10.52 -3.79
CA PRO A 270 25.29 10.08 -2.39
C PRO A 270 25.49 11.22 -1.38
N GLY A 271 26.03 12.37 -1.81
CA GLY A 271 26.27 13.54 -0.95
C GLY A 271 25.04 14.41 -0.72
N LYS A 272 23.97 14.24 -1.49
CA LYS A 272 22.70 14.98 -1.34
C LYS A 272 21.66 14.24 -0.50
N LYS A 273 21.88 12.94 -0.26
CA LYS A 273 21.07 12.11 0.63
C LYS A 273 21.65 12.10 2.04
N GLU A 274 20.76 12.15 3.02
CA GLU A 274 21.12 11.95 4.41
C GLU A 274 21.28 10.44 4.69
N TYR A 275 22.31 10.07 5.45
CA TYR A 275 22.59 8.70 5.87
C TYR A 275 22.93 8.65 7.36
N ALA A 276 22.41 7.65 8.06
CA ALA A 276 22.74 7.43 9.47
C ALA A 276 24.15 6.87 9.66
N THR A 277 24.67 7.01 10.88
CA THR A 277 25.94 6.43 11.32
C THR A 277 25.71 5.22 12.19
N PHE A 278 26.54 4.19 12.04
CA PHE A 278 26.42 2.94 12.77
C PHE A 278 27.78 2.50 13.33
N LYS A 279 27.72 1.90 14.52
CA LYS A 279 28.77 1.08 15.12
C LYS A 279 28.79 -0.26 14.40
N ILE A 280 29.92 -0.55 13.78
CA ILE A 280 30.14 -1.73 12.95
C ILE A 280 31.41 -2.47 13.34
N TYR A 281 31.47 -3.74 12.95
CA TYR A 281 32.74 -4.44 12.79
C TYR A 281 33.20 -4.27 11.34
N ASP A 282 34.22 -3.44 11.13
CA ASP A 282 34.87 -3.29 9.82
C ASP A 282 35.65 -4.56 9.50
N ARG A 283 35.05 -5.42 8.67
CA ARG A 283 35.62 -6.72 8.28
C ARG A 283 36.89 -6.59 7.44
N LYS A 284 37.04 -5.49 6.72
CA LYS A 284 38.20 -5.24 5.87
C LYS A 284 39.44 -4.95 6.70
N ASN A 285 39.28 -4.03 7.66
CA ASN A 285 40.37 -3.55 8.51
C ASN A 285 40.43 -4.23 9.88
N LYS A 286 39.51 -5.19 10.14
CA LYS A 286 39.42 -6.01 11.36
C LYS A 286 39.34 -5.19 12.65
N LYS A 287 38.51 -4.14 12.66
CA LYS A 287 38.37 -3.22 13.80
C LYS A 287 36.93 -2.77 14.00
N ASN A 288 36.58 -2.41 15.22
CA ASN A 288 35.33 -1.75 15.53
C ASN A 288 35.45 -0.26 15.17
N VAL A 289 34.50 0.26 14.40
CA VAL A 289 34.43 1.67 14.01
C VAL A 289 32.99 2.16 14.02
N GLU A 290 32.82 3.47 14.17
CA GLU A 290 31.55 4.14 13.94
C GLU A 290 31.67 4.96 12.64
N THR A 291 30.80 4.69 11.67
CA THR A 291 30.87 5.32 10.34
C THR A 291 29.48 5.43 9.70
N SER A 292 29.33 6.29 8.69
CA SER A 292 28.10 6.41 7.92
C SER A 292 27.87 5.19 7.02
N CYS A 293 26.61 4.79 6.82
CA CYS A 293 26.25 3.82 5.77
C CYS A 293 26.18 4.45 4.36
N SER A 294 26.42 5.75 4.23
CA SER A 294 26.50 6.42 2.92
C SER A 294 27.46 5.69 1.97
N PRO A 295 27.13 5.56 0.66
CA PRO A 295 28.04 5.04 -0.35
C PRO A 295 29.41 5.75 -0.41
N ALA A 296 29.53 6.97 0.13
CA ALA A 296 30.81 7.67 0.22
C ALA A 296 31.73 7.16 1.36
N HIS A 297 31.21 6.39 2.31
CA HIS A 297 31.91 5.93 3.52
C HIS A 297 32.10 4.40 3.58
N ILE A 298 31.61 3.67 2.58
CA ILE A 298 31.76 2.22 2.43
C ILE A 298 32.14 1.90 0.99
N VAL A 299 32.87 0.82 0.77
CA VAL A 299 33.32 0.42 -0.58
C VAL A 299 32.96 -1.03 -0.89
N SER A 300 32.84 -1.36 -2.18
CA SER A 300 32.67 -2.76 -2.55
C SER A 300 33.91 -3.58 -2.20
N TYR A 301 33.77 -4.89 -2.17
CA TYR A 301 34.87 -5.82 -1.93
C TYR A 301 35.99 -5.70 -2.98
N PHE A 302 35.65 -5.25 -4.19
CA PHE A 302 36.57 -5.18 -5.34
C PHE A 302 37.38 -3.87 -5.41
N GLU A 303 37.03 -2.87 -4.59
CA GLU A 303 37.65 -1.55 -4.61
C GLU A 303 38.81 -1.42 -3.61
N ARG A 304 39.92 -0.86 -4.08
CA ARG A 304 41.07 -0.52 -3.25
C ARG A 304 40.82 0.82 -2.55
N SER A 305 40.70 0.79 -1.23
CA SER A 305 40.46 1.94 -0.35
C SER A 305 40.74 1.50 1.09
N ASP A 306 40.84 2.43 2.04
CA ASP A 306 40.90 2.10 3.48
C ASP A 306 39.50 2.11 4.14
N LEU A 307 38.45 2.44 3.38
CA LEU A 307 37.08 2.44 3.87
C LEU A 307 36.54 1.02 4.13
N PRO A 308 35.63 0.84 5.10
CA PRO A 308 34.98 -0.45 5.38
C PRO A 308 34.30 -1.05 4.15
N TRP A 309 34.25 -2.38 4.09
CA TRP A 309 33.48 -3.04 3.04
C TRP A 309 31.97 -2.85 3.26
N GLN A 310 31.22 -2.80 2.17
CA GLN A 310 29.75 -2.83 2.12
C GLN A 310 29.12 -3.96 2.94
N ILE A 311 29.80 -5.10 3.02
CA ILE A 311 29.42 -6.30 3.78
C ILE A 311 29.96 -6.30 5.22
N SER A 312 30.36 -5.15 5.74
CA SER A 312 30.71 -5.00 7.16
C SER A 312 29.42 -4.93 7.97
N PRO A 313 29.24 -5.76 9.02
CA PRO A 313 28.00 -5.82 9.79
C PRO A 313 27.93 -4.73 10.86
N ALA A 314 26.76 -4.11 10.97
CA ALA A 314 26.29 -3.39 12.15
C ALA A 314 25.50 -4.35 13.05
N PHE A 315 25.53 -4.12 14.36
CA PHE A 315 24.86 -4.97 15.35
C PHE A 315 23.81 -4.18 16.12
N PHE A 316 22.72 -4.85 16.47
CA PHE A 316 21.54 -4.23 17.05
C PHE A 316 20.94 -5.10 18.14
N ARG A 317 20.36 -4.45 19.15
CA ARG A 317 19.51 -5.15 20.10
C ARG A 317 18.25 -5.69 19.39
N PRO A 318 17.73 -6.87 19.74
CA PRO A 318 16.66 -7.54 19.00
C PRO A 318 15.32 -6.79 19.00
N GLU A 319 15.12 -5.82 19.89
CA GLU A 319 13.93 -4.98 19.94
C GLU A 319 13.71 -4.16 18.65
N VAL A 320 14.74 -4.00 17.81
CA VAL A 320 14.60 -3.38 16.47
C VAL A 320 13.57 -4.12 15.59
N LEU A 321 13.35 -5.42 15.82
CA LEU A 321 12.38 -6.21 15.05
C LEU A 321 10.94 -6.04 15.55
N VAL A 322 10.71 -5.50 16.75
CA VAL A 322 9.38 -5.42 17.38
C VAL A 322 8.42 -4.56 16.57
N LYS A 323 8.90 -3.44 16.00
CA LYS A 323 8.08 -2.57 15.12
C LYS A 323 7.50 -3.36 13.96
N TYR A 324 8.35 -4.14 13.29
CA TYR A 324 7.97 -4.86 12.08
C TYR A 324 7.08 -6.07 12.39
N LYS A 325 7.29 -6.74 13.53
CA LYS A 325 6.41 -7.82 14.00
C LYS A 325 5.02 -7.32 14.42
N GLY A 326 4.93 -6.06 14.88
CA GLY A 326 3.69 -5.48 15.41
C GLY A 326 2.64 -5.10 14.36
N ASP A 327 3.01 -4.99 13.08
CA ASP A 327 2.12 -4.58 11.99
C ASP A 327 2.33 -5.48 10.75
N PRO A 328 1.76 -6.71 10.75
CA PRO A 328 1.93 -7.66 9.66
C PRO A 328 1.19 -7.26 8.38
N GLU A 329 0.24 -6.32 8.44
CA GLU A 329 -0.42 -5.77 7.24
C GLU A 329 0.50 -4.80 6.48
N LYS A 330 1.43 -4.15 7.19
CA LYS A 330 2.42 -3.23 6.60
C LYS A 330 3.76 -3.89 6.33
N TYR A 331 4.21 -4.81 7.19
CA TYR A 331 5.52 -5.42 7.09
C TYR A 331 5.46 -6.93 6.90
N THR A 332 6.15 -7.41 5.87
CA THR A 332 6.42 -8.84 5.68
C THR A 332 7.81 -9.13 6.23
N LEU A 333 7.87 -10.02 7.23
CA LEU A 333 9.15 -10.53 7.73
C LEU A 333 9.30 -11.97 7.26
N GLU A 334 10.43 -12.23 6.63
CA GLU A 334 10.93 -13.55 6.32
C GLU A 334 12.18 -13.80 7.16
N ASP A 335 12.76 -14.99 7.06
CA ASP A 335 13.87 -15.42 7.91
C ASP A 335 15.07 -14.47 7.97
N ARG A 336 15.34 -13.77 6.88
CA ARG A 336 16.49 -12.85 6.72
C ARG A 336 16.15 -11.57 5.96
N SER A 337 14.87 -11.23 5.86
CA SER A 337 14.43 -10.04 5.15
C SER A 337 13.19 -9.40 5.75
N ILE A 338 13.13 -8.08 5.62
CA ILE A 338 11.98 -7.26 6.00
C ILE A 338 11.56 -6.48 4.76
N MET A 339 10.28 -6.51 4.44
CA MET A 339 9.72 -5.76 3.32
C MET A 339 8.58 -4.88 3.83
N CYS A 340 8.51 -3.63 3.37
CA CYS A 340 7.42 -2.72 3.67
C CYS A 340 6.59 -2.48 2.41
N ARG A 341 5.54 -3.29 2.20
CA ARG A 341 4.61 -3.21 1.04
C ARG A 341 5.27 -2.89 -0.32
N GLY A 342 6.49 -3.38 -0.56
CA GLY A 342 7.26 -3.08 -1.79
C GLY A 342 7.93 -1.69 -1.85
N ALA A 343 7.65 -0.77 -0.93
CA ALA A 343 8.28 0.56 -0.86
C ALA A 343 9.79 0.46 -0.58
N TRP A 344 10.18 -0.46 0.30
CA TRP A 344 11.59 -0.79 0.55
C TRP A 344 11.73 -2.22 1.07
N TYR A 345 12.95 -2.73 0.98
CA TYR A 345 13.34 -4.02 1.56
C TYR A 345 14.67 -3.91 2.30
N LEU A 346 14.78 -4.61 3.42
CA LEU A 346 16.03 -4.94 4.09
C LEU A 346 16.30 -6.42 3.84
N LYS A 347 17.49 -6.74 3.33
CA LYS A 347 17.94 -8.12 3.17
C LYS A 347 19.12 -8.40 4.08
N GLY A 348 19.39 -9.69 4.29
CA GLY A 348 20.62 -10.16 4.89
C GLY A 348 20.71 -10.05 6.40
N TYR A 349 19.67 -9.59 7.10
CA TYR A 349 19.70 -9.60 8.56
C TYR A 349 19.70 -11.04 9.09
N ASP A 350 20.34 -11.26 10.23
CA ASP A 350 20.23 -12.52 10.96
C ASP A 350 20.52 -12.28 12.45
N ILE A 351 20.29 -13.28 13.30
CA ILE A 351 20.52 -13.21 14.74
C ILE A 351 21.71 -14.09 15.10
N ASN A 352 22.73 -13.53 15.76
CA ASN A 352 23.90 -14.28 16.20
C ASN A 352 23.68 -15.03 17.52
N GLU A 353 24.70 -15.75 17.99
CA GLU A 353 24.62 -16.60 19.19
C GLU A 353 24.36 -15.80 20.48
N GLU A 354 24.70 -14.51 20.49
CA GLU A 354 24.46 -13.59 21.62
C GLU A 354 23.09 -12.89 21.53
N GLY A 355 22.25 -13.28 20.56
CA GLY A 355 20.93 -12.69 20.35
C GLY A 355 20.96 -11.31 19.71
N GLN A 356 22.11 -10.85 19.17
CA GLN A 356 22.18 -9.59 18.44
C GLN A 356 21.69 -9.79 17.02
N VAL A 357 20.85 -8.86 16.55
CA VAL A 357 20.53 -8.74 15.14
C VAL A 357 21.73 -8.10 14.45
N HIS A 358 22.22 -8.69 13.37
CA HIS A 358 23.26 -8.08 12.54
C HIS A 358 22.74 -7.80 11.14
N VAL A 359 23.21 -6.71 10.53
CA VAL A 359 22.81 -6.24 9.18
C VAL A 359 24.02 -5.63 8.48
N TYR A 360 24.16 -5.86 7.18
CA TYR A 360 25.24 -5.24 6.40
C TYR A 360 24.99 -3.76 6.12
N MET A 361 26.07 -2.99 6.09
CA MET A 361 26.02 -1.54 5.83
C MET A 361 25.34 -1.19 4.50
N VAL A 362 25.53 -2.01 3.46
CA VAL A 362 24.87 -1.79 2.16
C VAL A 362 23.35 -1.94 2.22
N ASP A 363 22.83 -2.85 3.04
CA ASP A 363 21.39 -3.04 3.18
C ASP A 363 20.77 -1.91 4.02
N LEU A 364 21.47 -1.43 5.06
CA LEU A 364 21.08 -0.23 5.80
C LEU A 364 21.07 1.02 4.91
N ALA A 365 22.05 1.17 4.03
CA ALA A 365 22.15 2.31 3.10
C ALA A 365 20.98 2.41 2.12
N ARG A 366 20.27 1.29 1.86
CA ARG A 366 19.12 1.25 0.95
C ARG A 366 17.80 1.60 1.64
N LEU A 367 17.78 1.67 2.96
CA LEU A 367 16.58 2.03 3.71
C LEU A 367 16.31 3.54 3.63
N PRO A 368 15.03 3.97 3.71
CA PRO A 368 14.70 5.38 3.96
C PRO A 368 15.39 5.89 5.23
N ILE A 369 15.71 7.19 5.27
CA ILE A 369 16.46 7.78 6.39
C ILE A 369 15.74 7.61 7.74
N GLU A 370 14.41 7.63 7.76
CA GLU A 370 13.62 7.38 8.97
C GLU A 370 13.81 5.96 9.49
N GLU A 371 13.89 4.97 8.60
CA GLU A 371 14.19 3.60 8.97
C GLU A 371 15.65 3.47 9.41
N GLN A 372 16.61 4.07 8.70
CA GLN A 372 18.01 4.08 9.14
C GLN A 372 18.17 4.64 10.57
N ARG A 373 17.51 5.76 10.87
CA ARG A 373 17.49 6.37 12.22
C ARG A 373 16.79 5.47 13.23
N TYR A 374 15.70 4.80 12.86
CA TYR A 374 15.06 3.82 13.73
C TYR A 374 16.02 2.68 14.10
N TRP A 375 16.73 2.11 13.12
CA TRP A 375 17.77 1.10 13.36
C TRP A 375 18.90 1.64 14.24
N GLN A 376 19.32 2.89 14.01
CA GLN A 376 20.38 3.54 14.79
C GLN A 376 20.08 3.59 16.30
N LEU A 377 18.82 3.73 16.72
CA LEU A 377 18.41 3.71 18.14
C LEU A 377 18.75 2.39 18.86
N PHE A 378 18.81 1.28 18.12
CA PHE A 378 19.09 -0.05 18.66
C PHE A 378 20.53 -0.51 18.42
N ASN A 379 21.33 0.29 17.72
CA ASN A 379 22.69 -0.05 17.35
C ASN A 379 23.61 -0.16 18.59
N GLU A 380 24.36 -1.26 18.66
CA GLU A 380 25.30 -1.57 19.73
C GLU A 380 26.59 -2.19 19.18
N TRP A 381 27.62 -2.26 20.02
CA TRP A 381 28.87 -2.92 19.64
C TRP A 381 28.68 -4.45 19.55
N PRO A 382 29.43 -5.14 18.68
CA PRO A 382 29.38 -6.61 18.59
C PRO A 382 29.78 -7.25 19.92
N LYS A 383 28.97 -8.22 20.36
CA LYS A 383 29.24 -9.14 21.46
C LYS A 383 29.81 -10.46 20.93
N SER A 384 29.46 -10.82 19.69
CA SER A 384 30.00 -11.94 18.94
C SER A 384 30.01 -11.64 17.44
N ASP A 385 30.53 -12.55 16.63
CA ASP A 385 30.52 -12.45 15.17
C ASP A 385 29.09 -12.54 14.59
N ILE A 386 28.98 -12.42 13.27
CA ILE A 386 27.74 -12.73 12.55
C ILE A 386 27.35 -14.19 12.77
N SER A 387 26.06 -14.51 12.57
CA SER A 387 25.57 -15.89 12.70
C SER A 387 26.36 -16.87 11.82
N ALA A 388 26.54 -18.11 12.29
CA ALA A 388 27.22 -19.15 11.52
C ALA A 388 26.58 -19.37 10.14
N ARG A 389 25.25 -19.30 10.08
CA ARG A 389 24.46 -19.35 8.84
C ARG A 389 24.82 -18.21 7.89
N ALA A 390 24.86 -16.97 8.36
CA ALA A 390 25.22 -15.81 7.54
C ALA A 390 26.68 -15.88 7.07
N HIS A 391 27.60 -16.34 7.93
CA HIS A 391 28.98 -16.56 7.53
C HIS A 391 29.08 -17.60 6.40
N GLN A 392 28.41 -18.75 6.53
CA GLN A 392 28.42 -19.79 5.51
C GLN A 392 27.84 -19.29 4.17
N THR A 393 26.66 -18.66 4.22
CA THR A 393 25.92 -18.28 3.02
C THR A 393 26.47 -17.01 2.36
N ASP A 394 26.70 -15.97 3.13
CA ASP A 394 27.03 -14.65 2.57
C ASP A 394 28.53 -14.46 2.34
N ILE A 395 29.37 -15.15 3.13
CA ILE A 395 30.83 -14.97 3.09
C ILE A 395 31.52 -16.11 2.33
N LEU A 396 31.17 -17.36 2.63
CA LEU A 396 31.76 -18.52 1.95
C LEU A 396 31.06 -18.86 0.64
N GLY A 397 29.83 -18.38 0.43
CA GLY A 397 29.02 -18.69 -0.76
C GLY A 397 28.51 -20.13 -0.77
N GLU A 398 28.35 -20.73 0.40
CA GLU A 398 27.92 -22.11 0.57
C GLU A 398 26.43 -22.19 0.93
N TRP A 399 25.74 -23.24 0.48
CA TRP A 399 24.35 -23.48 0.86
C TRP A 399 24.26 -23.87 2.34
N ASN A 400 23.36 -23.23 3.09
CA ASN A 400 23.01 -23.71 4.42
C ASN A 400 21.99 -24.85 4.30
N THR A 401 22.45 -26.08 4.49
CA THR A 401 21.60 -27.28 4.56
C THR A 401 21.26 -27.67 6.00
N GLY A 402 21.49 -26.76 6.96
CA GLY A 402 21.14 -26.97 8.36
C GLY A 402 19.64 -27.16 8.54
N TYR A 403 19.26 -28.07 9.42
CA TYR A 403 17.86 -28.32 9.76
C TYR A 403 17.27 -27.12 10.51
N ASP A 404 16.29 -26.47 9.89
CA ASP A 404 15.44 -25.45 10.50
C ASP A 404 14.06 -26.07 10.77
N PRO A 405 13.68 -26.28 12.05
CA PRO A 405 12.45 -26.98 12.37
C PRO A 405 11.19 -26.21 11.95
N LEU A 406 11.20 -24.87 11.96
CA LEU A 406 10.04 -24.09 11.58
C LEU A 406 9.82 -24.13 10.07
N ASN A 407 10.88 -23.96 9.29
CA ASN A 407 10.80 -24.03 7.83
C ASN A 407 10.45 -25.45 7.36
N ALA A 408 11.04 -26.49 7.96
CA ALA A 408 10.70 -27.87 7.68
C ALA A 408 9.21 -28.16 7.94
N LEU A 409 8.70 -27.70 9.09
CA LEU A 409 7.29 -27.87 9.45
C LEU A 409 6.36 -27.12 8.48
N LYS A 410 6.65 -25.84 8.18
CA LYS A 410 5.88 -25.04 7.22
C LYS A 410 5.86 -25.69 5.83
N HIS A 411 6.98 -26.22 5.37
CA HIS A 411 7.07 -26.93 4.09
C HIS A 411 6.17 -28.18 4.06
N LYS A 412 6.20 -28.99 5.13
CA LYS A 412 5.32 -30.17 5.26
C LYS A 412 3.85 -29.78 5.28
N ILE A 413 3.49 -28.72 5.99
CA ILE A 413 2.11 -28.20 6.03
C ILE A 413 1.69 -27.68 4.65
N SER A 414 2.54 -26.96 3.93
CA SER A 414 2.24 -26.51 2.57
C SER A 414 1.97 -27.69 1.61
N LYS A 415 2.72 -28.79 1.74
CA LYS A 415 2.45 -30.01 0.98
C LYS A 415 1.13 -30.67 1.42
N LEU A 416 0.84 -30.67 2.72
CA LEU A 416 -0.38 -31.22 3.28
C LEU A 416 -1.63 -30.46 2.80
N ASP A 417 -1.55 -29.13 2.77
CA ASP A 417 -2.59 -28.23 2.24
C ASP A 417 -2.94 -28.58 0.78
N LYS A 418 -1.92 -28.88 -0.04
CA LYS A 418 -2.09 -29.27 -1.45
C LYS A 418 -2.68 -30.68 -1.63
N GLY A 419 -2.53 -31.56 -0.64
CA GLY A 419 -2.98 -32.95 -0.71
C GLY A 419 -4.49 -33.15 -0.53
N ASN A 420 -5.24 -32.12 -0.11
CA ASN A 420 -6.70 -32.13 0.06
C ASN A 420 -7.23 -33.34 0.88
N TYR A 421 -6.60 -33.60 2.03
CA TYR A 421 -7.01 -34.68 2.92
C TYR A 421 -8.24 -34.31 3.73
N ALA A 422 -9.26 -35.19 3.76
CA ALA A 422 -10.53 -34.92 4.45
C ALA A 422 -10.39 -34.63 5.95
N TRP A 423 -9.29 -35.04 6.59
CA TRP A 423 -8.99 -34.82 8.01
C TRP A 423 -8.11 -33.61 8.29
N TRP A 424 -7.73 -32.87 7.26
CA TRP A 424 -6.90 -31.67 7.34
C TRP A 424 -7.64 -30.46 6.77
N SER A 425 -7.60 -29.35 7.49
CA SER A 425 -8.03 -28.05 6.99
C SER A 425 -6.82 -27.31 6.44
N PRO A 426 -6.79 -26.97 5.13
CA PRO A 426 -5.74 -26.14 4.58
C PRO A 426 -5.56 -24.85 5.38
N ARG A 427 -4.31 -24.47 5.66
CA ARG A 427 -3.98 -23.29 6.49
C ARG A 427 -3.67 -22.08 5.63
N GLY A 428 -3.08 -22.30 4.46
CA GLY A 428 -2.71 -21.24 3.53
C GLY A 428 -1.50 -20.42 3.99
N ASP A 429 -1.01 -19.60 3.08
CA ASP A 429 0.24 -18.87 3.26
C ASP A 429 0.15 -17.77 4.31
N GLU A 430 -1.04 -17.19 4.55
CA GLU A 430 -1.24 -16.16 5.58
C GLU A 430 -1.00 -16.70 6.99
N VAL A 431 -1.60 -17.85 7.32
CA VAL A 431 -1.42 -18.49 8.63
C VAL A 431 0.03 -18.97 8.80
N ALA A 432 0.63 -19.53 7.74
CA ALA A 432 2.03 -19.94 7.75
C ALA A 432 2.98 -18.74 7.93
N GLY A 433 2.70 -17.61 7.28
CA GLY A 433 3.48 -16.37 7.37
C GLY A 433 3.42 -15.68 8.73
N ALA A 434 2.35 -15.92 9.49
CA ALA A 434 2.18 -15.39 10.83
C ALA A 434 3.10 -16.04 11.88
N VAL A 435 3.48 -17.31 11.69
CA VAL A 435 4.33 -18.03 12.65
C VAL A 435 5.79 -17.67 12.47
N ARG A 436 6.44 -17.15 13.51
CA ARG A 436 7.85 -16.73 13.47
C ARG A 436 8.57 -17.17 14.73
N TYR A 437 9.90 -17.21 14.66
CA TYR A 437 10.68 -17.33 15.88
C TYR A 437 10.54 -16.06 16.75
N PRO A 438 10.48 -16.18 18.08
CA PRO A 438 10.68 -15.05 18.98
C PRO A 438 12.02 -14.37 18.67
N ALA A 439 11.99 -13.05 18.47
CA ALA A 439 13.15 -12.21 18.27
C ALA A 439 13.71 -11.74 19.62
N THR A 440 12.83 -11.39 20.56
CA THR A 440 13.21 -10.94 21.90
C THR A 440 12.87 -11.98 22.96
N ASP A 441 13.43 -11.84 24.16
CA ASP A 441 13.05 -12.66 25.32
C ASP A 441 11.79 -12.10 26.04
N SER A 442 10.82 -11.62 25.25
CA SER A 442 9.53 -11.09 25.73
C SER A 442 8.50 -12.21 25.92
N PRO A 443 7.93 -12.38 27.13
CA PRO A 443 6.88 -13.37 27.36
C PRO A 443 5.61 -13.15 26.53
N LYS A 444 5.34 -11.89 26.14
CA LYS A 444 4.19 -11.57 25.28
C LYS A 444 4.43 -12.06 23.86
N GLU A 445 5.58 -11.71 23.29
CA GLU A 445 5.96 -12.14 21.95
C GLU A 445 5.98 -13.67 21.86
N TRP A 446 6.61 -14.34 22.83
CA TRP A 446 6.62 -15.80 22.90
C TRP A 446 5.22 -16.41 22.93
N ALA A 447 4.30 -15.85 23.72
CA ALA A 447 2.91 -16.31 23.77
C ALA A 447 2.19 -16.19 22.42
N ASP A 448 2.49 -15.14 21.67
CA ASP A 448 1.89 -14.85 20.37
C ASP A 448 2.40 -15.84 19.32
N GLU A 449 3.70 -16.16 19.33
CA GLU A 449 4.28 -17.17 18.43
C GLU A 449 3.79 -18.59 18.76
N ILE A 450 3.66 -18.94 20.04
CA ILE A 450 3.09 -20.23 20.46
C ILE A 450 1.64 -20.38 19.98
N LEU A 451 0.84 -19.31 20.07
CA LEU A 451 -0.53 -19.32 19.55
C LEU A 451 -0.54 -19.48 18.03
N ALA A 452 0.30 -18.74 17.30
CA ALA A 452 0.38 -18.83 15.86
C ALA A 452 0.80 -20.24 15.41
N LEU A 453 1.76 -20.88 16.09
CA LEU A 453 2.19 -22.24 15.81
C LEU A 453 1.08 -23.29 16.09
N ASP A 454 0.34 -23.14 17.20
CA ASP A 454 -0.83 -23.99 17.52
C ASP A 454 -1.91 -23.86 16.44
N GLN A 455 -2.20 -22.63 15.98
CA GLN A 455 -3.13 -22.37 14.89
C GLN A 455 -2.66 -22.96 13.56
N LEU A 456 -1.36 -22.89 13.26
CA LEU A 456 -0.80 -23.45 12.03
C LEU A 456 -0.86 -24.98 12.03
N LEU A 457 -0.55 -25.64 13.15
CA LEU A 457 -0.41 -27.09 13.19
C LEU A 457 -1.62 -27.81 13.79
N VAL A 458 -1.95 -27.50 15.05
CA VAL A 458 -2.93 -28.27 15.83
C VAL A 458 -4.35 -28.01 15.34
N GLU A 459 -4.70 -26.75 15.08
CA GLU A 459 -6.03 -26.38 14.56
C GLU A 459 -6.27 -26.82 13.11
N GLY A 460 -5.24 -27.32 12.40
CA GLY A 460 -5.40 -27.91 11.07
C GLY A 460 -6.08 -29.29 11.11
N PHE A 461 -6.00 -30.02 12.22
CA PHE A 461 -6.60 -31.35 12.33
C PHE A 461 -8.11 -31.32 12.60
N LEU A 462 -8.88 -31.96 11.72
CA LEU A 462 -10.35 -31.99 11.81
C LEU A 462 -10.85 -33.18 12.63
N GLU A 463 -11.58 -32.90 13.71
CA GLU A 463 -12.01 -33.92 14.68
C GLU A 463 -13.00 -34.94 14.12
N ARG A 464 -14.01 -34.48 13.38
CA ARG A 464 -15.07 -35.37 12.85
C ARG A 464 -14.49 -36.41 11.86
N PRO A 465 -13.68 -36.02 10.86
CA PRO A 465 -13.00 -36.98 9.98
C PRO A 465 -12.04 -37.91 10.73
N LEU A 466 -11.23 -37.38 11.66
CA LEU A 466 -10.31 -38.20 12.46
C LEU A 466 -11.04 -39.24 13.32
N ARG A 467 -12.20 -38.87 13.88
CA ARG A 467 -13.04 -39.79 14.64
C ARG A 467 -13.52 -40.96 13.77
N LYS A 468 -13.99 -40.69 12.55
CA LYS A 468 -14.38 -41.73 11.60
C LYS A 468 -13.22 -42.67 11.25
N LEU A 469 -12.02 -42.12 11.07
CA LEU A 469 -10.82 -42.92 10.82
C LEU A 469 -10.49 -43.81 12.01
N ALA A 470 -10.58 -43.29 13.24
CA ALA A 470 -10.34 -44.07 14.45
C ALA A 470 -11.41 -45.16 14.66
N GLU A 471 -12.68 -44.88 14.42
CA GLU A 471 -13.78 -45.88 14.48
C GLU A 471 -13.57 -47.02 13.47
N ALA A 472 -13.09 -46.70 12.26
CA ALA A 472 -12.79 -47.70 11.24
C ALA A 472 -11.67 -48.68 11.65
N THR A 473 -10.86 -48.35 12.65
CA THR A 473 -9.84 -49.26 13.21
C THR A 473 -10.39 -50.24 14.25
N GLY A 474 -11.69 -50.19 14.58
CA GLY A 474 -12.31 -51.08 15.55
C GLY A 474 -12.09 -50.71 17.02
N ARG A 475 -11.60 -49.49 17.29
CA ARG A 475 -11.40 -48.93 18.64
C ARG A 475 -12.72 -48.46 19.25
N SER A 476 -12.87 -48.65 20.57
CA SER A 476 -13.89 -47.96 21.35
C SER A 476 -13.42 -46.54 21.66
N LEU A 477 -14.17 -45.53 21.23
CA LEU A 477 -13.84 -44.12 21.44
C LEU A 477 -14.78 -43.48 22.45
N GLU A 478 -14.26 -42.63 23.33
CA GLU A 478 -15.10 -41.85 24.24
C GLU A 478 -15.60 -40.55 23.58
N ASP A 479 -16.76 -40.11 24.05
CA ASP A 479 -17.31 -38.80 23.73
C ASP A 479 -16.42 -37.69 24.32
N GLY A 480 -16.16 -36.65 23.53
CA GLY A 480 -15.32 -35.52 23.93
C GLY A 480 -13.82 -35.68 23.63
N TRP A 481 -13.35 -36.84 23.17
CA TRP A 481 -11.98 -36.95 22.65
C TRP A 481 -11.74 -36.04 21.44
N ARG A 482 -10.70 -35.20 21.56
CA ARG A 482 -10.25 -34.20 20.58
C ARG A 482 -9.23 -34.79 19.60
N ALA A 483 -8.89 -34.03 18.54
CA ALA A 483 -8.01 -34.46 17.45
C ALA A 483 -6.75 -35.24 17.89
N MET A 484 -5.93 -34.68 18.79
CA MET A 484 -4.68 -35.32 19.21
C MET A 484 -4.90 -36.67 19.91
N LYS A 485 -5.96 -36.82 20.71
CA LYS A 485 -6.29 -38.10 21.35
C LYS A 485 -6.78 -39.10 20.31
N LEU A 486 -7.62 -38.68 19.36
CA LEU A 486 -8.06 -39.53 18.25
C LEU A 486 -6.86 -40.05 17.43
N ILE A 487 -5.86 -39.20 17.18
CA ILE A 487 -4.63 -39.61 16.47
C ILE A 487 -3.85 -40.66 17.28
N GLN A 488 -3.70 -40.53 18.60
CA GLN A 488 -3.11 -41.60 19.45
C GLN A 488 -3.89 -42.92 19.32
N GLU A 489 -5.21 -42.82 19.22
CA GLU A 489 -6.11 -43.96 19.02
C GLU A 489 -6.08 -44.52 17.58
N ILE A 490 -5.47 -43.82 16.64
CA ILE A 490 -5.13 -44.40 15.32
C ILE A 490 -3.75 -45.06 15.41
N MET A 491 -2.79 -44.45 16.12
CA MET A 491 -1.42 -44.99 16.27
C MET A 491 -1.36 -46.36 16.97
N ILE A 492 -2.05 -46.55 18.11
CA ILE A 492 -2.02 -47.87 18.81
C ILE A 492 -2.76 -48.95 17.99
N ALA A 493 -3.72 -48.58 17.14
CA ALA A 493 -4.41 -49.51 16.25
C ALA A 493 -3.49 -49.97 15.11
N ASN A 494 -2.53 -49.13 14.73
CA ASN A 494 -1.47 -49.43 13.77
C ASN A 494 -0.24 -50.10 14.45
N GLY A 495 -0.41 -50.67 15.64
CA GLY A 495 0.59 -51.53 16.27
C GLY A 495 1.59 -50.84 17.19
N ARG A 496 1.46 -49.54 17.47
CA ARG A 496 2.27 -48.87 18.51
C ARG A 496 1.76 -49.18 19.90
N SER A 497 2.62 -49.19 20.91
CA SER A 497 2.18 -49.22 22.30
C SER A 497 1.54 -47.89 22.72
N ALA A 498 0.71 -47.92 23.78
CA ALA A 498 0.11 -46.71 24.34
C ALA A 498 1.16 -45.69 24.82
N ALA A 499 2.30 -46.16 25.32
CA ALA A 499 3.41 -45.31 25.74
C ALA A 499 4.08 -44.62 24.55
N GLU A 500 4.34 -45.34 23.46
CA GLU A 500 4.93 -44.79 22.24
C GLU A 500 4.01 -43.78 21.56
N ALA A 501 2.72 -44.11 21.41
CA ALA A 501 1.75 -43.20 20.81
C ALA A 501 1.61 -41.90 21.62
N LYS A 502 1.63 -42.00 22.95
CA LYS A 502 1.65 -40.82 23.81
C LYS A 502 2.92 -40.00 23.61
N ALA A 503 4.09 -40.65 23.61
CA ALA A 503 5.39 -39.98 23.45
C ALA A 503 5.50 -39.22 22.12
N VAL A 504 5.01 -39.81 21.02
CA VAL A 504 4.99 -39.14 19.69
C VAL A 504 4.14 -37.88 19.72
N MET A 505 2.99 -37.92 20.38
CA MET A 505 2.05 -36.79 20.42
C MET A 505 2.38 -35.75 21.50
N THR A 506 3.34 -36.03 22.40
CA THR A 506 3.73 -35.14 23.49
C THR A 506 4.06 -33.72 23.01
N PRO A 507 4.86 -33.49 21.94
CA PRO A 507 5.19 -32.13 21.52
C PRO A 507 3.97 -31.30 21.09
N MET A 508 3.02 -31.90 20.37
CA MET A 508 1.78 -31.22 19.98
C MET A 508 0.86 -30.96 21.19
N LEU A 509 0.82 -31.87 22.15
CA LEU A 509 0.08 -31.70 23.41
C LEU A 509 0.68 -30.58 24.26
N GLU A 510 2.01 -30.51 24.35
CA GLU A 510 2.73 -29.45 25.04
C GLU A 510 2.47 -28.10 24.37
N LEU A 511 2.51 -28.03 23.04
CA LEU A 511 2.21 -26.82 22.27
C LEU A 511 0.81 -26.29 22.59
N HIS A 512 -0.19 -27.17 22.47
CA HIS A 512 -1.59 -26.83 22.73
C HIS A 512 -1.84 -26.46 24.20
N GLY A 513 -1.14 -27.13 25.11
CA GLY A 513 -1.14 -26.83 26.54
C GLY A 513 -0.59 -25.44 26.84
N LEU A 514 0.62 -25.12 26.34
CA LEU A 514 1.26 -23.82 26.50
C LEU A 514 0.39 -22.69 25.95
N ARG A 515 -0.21 -22.88 24.77
CA ARG A 515 -1.17 -21.93 24.19
C ARG A 515 -2.31 -21.60 25.16
N SER A 516 -2.85 -22.62 25.82
CA SER A 516 -3.93 -22.46 26.80
C SER A 516 -3.45 -21.81 28.11
N GLU A 517 -2.23 -22.10 28.55
CA GLU A 517 -1.65 -21.59 29.81
C GLU A 517 -1.16 -20.14 29.73
N ILE A 518 -0.68 -19.69 28.57
CA ILE A 518 0.00 -18.39 28.45
C ILE A 518 -0.92 -17.31 27.84
N ARG A 519 -1.82 -17.69 26.93
CA ARG A 519 -2.77 -16.82 26.21
C ARG A 519 -4.22 -16.95 26.69
N GLY A 520 -4.59 -18.06 27.34
CA GLY A 520 -5.94 -18.26 27.90
C GLY A 520 -6.18 -17.52 29.23
N HIS A 521 -7.38 -17.66 29.81
CA HIS A 521 -7.73 -17.15 31.15
C HIS A 521 -7.04 -17.93 32.30
N ALA A 522 -5.88 -18.53 32.05
CA ALA A 522 -5.17 -19.30 33.04
C ALA A 522 -4.77 -18.43 34.23
N ALA A 523 -4.74 -19.03 35.42
CA ALA A 523 -4.28 -18.36 36.62
C ALA A 523 -2.85 -17.85 36.42
N ILE A 524 -2.58 -16.61 36.87
CA ILE A 524 -1.28 -15.92 36.76
C ILE A 524 -0.10 -16.81 37.18
N GLN A 525 -0.31 -17.71 38.14
CA GLN A 525 0.71 -18.66 38.61
C GLN A 525 1.17 -19.66 37.55
N ARG A 526 0.26 -20.20 36.71
CA ARG A 526 0.63 -21.13 35.64
C ARG A 526 1.46 -20.44 34.56
N LYS A 527 1.06 -19.23 34.17
CA LYS A 527 1.83 -18.40 33.23
C LYS A 527 3.24 -18.10 33.74
N LYS A 528 3.39 -17.77 35.03
CA LYS A 528 4.71 -17.56 35.66
C LYS A 528 5.56 -18.83 35.68
N ALA A 529 4.95 -19.99 35.93
CA ALA A 529 5.64 -21.27 35.91
C ALA A 529 6.14 -21.62 34.50
N ALA A 530 5.28 -21.50 33.47
CA ALA A 530 5.65 -21.75 32.07
C ALA A 530 6.81 -20.85 31.62
N VAL A 531 6.75 -19.55 31.93
CA VAL A 531 7.84 -18.60 31.65
C VAL A 531 9.14 -19.00 32.35
N LYS A 532 9.07 -19.39 33.62
CA LYS A 532 10.25 -19.82 34.38
C LYS A 532 10.86 -21.09 33.79
N ASN A 533 10.04 -22.09 33.45
CA ASN A 533 10.51 -23.35 32.90
C ASN A 533 11.18 -23.14 31.55
N ALA A 534 10.56 -22.38 30.64
CA ALA A 534 11.14 -22.07 29.34
C ALA A 534 12.55 -21.47 29.45
N ARG A 535 12.75 -20.51 30.36
CA ARG A 535 14.07 -19.90 30.60
C ARG A 535 15.06 -20.83 31.31
N THR A 536 14.58 -21.65 32.25
CA THR A 536 15.46 -22.52 33.05
C THR A 536 15.96 -23.70 32.23
N GLU A 537 15.09 -24.29 31.41
CA GLU A 537 15.37 -25.51 30.65
C GLU A 537 16.01 -25.22 29.29
N HIS A 538 15.67 -24.10 28.64
CA HIS A 538 16.15 -23.76 27.30
C HIS A 538 16.96 -22.45 27.23
N GLY A 539 17.12 -21.72 28.34
CA GLY A 539 17.86 -20.45 28.41
C GLY A 539 17.04 -19.23 27.96
N ASN A 540 16.35 -19.31 26.82
CA ASN A 540 15.52 -18.22 26.30
C ASN A 540 14.28 -18.73 25.52
N PHE A 541 13.33 -17.84 25.24
CA PHE A 541 12.09 -18.21 24.55
C PHE A 541 12.28 -18.66 23.10
N ARG A 542 13.30 -18.15 22.39
CA ARG A 542 13.59 -18.57 21.01
C ARG A 542 14.03 -20.03 20.96
N ALA A 543 14.91 -20.43 21.88
CA ALA A 543 15.40 -21.80 22.01
C ALA A 543 14.27 -22.76 22.42
N GLN A 544 13.42 -22.38 23.37
CA GLN A 544 12.24 -23.18 23.73
C GLN A 544 11.29 -23.33 22.54
N PHE A 545 11.04 -22.26 21.79
CA PHE A 545 10.19 -22.30 20.61
C PHE A 545 10.78 -23.21 19.51
N ALA A 546 12.09 -23.16 19.30
CA ALA A 546 12.77 -24.04 18.35
C ALA A 546 12.67 -25.52 18.75
N ASP A 547 12.83 -25.82 20.04
CA ASP A 547 12.73 -27.18 20.57
C ASP A 547 11.33 -27.77 20.38
N ILE A 548 10.29 -27.04 20.80
CA ILE A 548 8.91 -27.53 20.64
C ILE A 548 8.50 -27.65 19.17
N THR A 549 8.97 -26.74 18.31
CA THR A 549 8.72 -26.82 16.86
C THR A 549 9.40 -28.04 16.26
N SER A 550 10.63 -28.35 16.68
CA SER A 550 11.37 -29.55 16.26
C SER A 550 10.67 -30.83 16.71
N GLY A 551 10.14 -30.86 17.93
CA GLY A 551 9.31 -31.97 18.41
C GLY A 551 8.03 -32.12 17.60
N CYS A 552 7.35 -31.02 17.29
CA CYS A 552 6.13 -30.99 16.49
C CYS A 552 6.36 -31.45 15.04
N ASP A 553 7.48 -31.05 14.43
CA ASP A 553 7.88 -31.47 13.09
C ASP A 553 8.05 -33.00 13.00
N LYS A 554 8.80 -33.58 13.94
CA LYS A 554 8.98 -35.03 14.06
C LYS A 554 7.66 -35.74 14.36
N ALA A 555 6.84 -35.19 15.25
CA ALA A 555 5.52 -35.74 15.55
C ALA A 555 4.63 -35.76 14.31
N LEU A 556 4.61 -34.68 13.52
CA LEU A 556 3.84 -34.60 12.29
C LEU A 556 4.26 -35.68 11.29
N GLU A 557 5.56 -35.90 11.09
CA GLU A 557 6.03 -36.99 10.22
C GLU A 557 5.46 -38.36 10.62
N GLU A 558 5.46 -38.67 11.91
CA GLU A 558 4.93 -39.93 12.43
C GLU A 558 3.41 -40.02 12.28
N VAL A 559 2.69 -38.90 12.47
CA VAL A 559 1.25 -38.80 12.20
C VAL A 559 0.95 -39.07 10.73
N LEU A 560 1.69 -38.45 9.82
CA LEU A 560 1.52 -38.62 8.38
C LEU A 560 1.73 -40.07 7.95
N LYS A 561 2.75 -40.75 8.47
CA LYS A 561 2.98 -42.18 8.22
C LYS A 561 1.78 -43.03 8.64
N VAL A 562 1.24 -42.79 9.83
CA VAL A 562 0.10 -43.56 10.37
C VAL A 562 -1.21 -43.27 9.63
N LEU A 563 -1.35 -42.06 9.08
CA LEU A 563 -2.48 -41.67 8.24
C LEU A 563 -2.30 -42.04 6.76
N GLY A 564 -1.24 -42.78 6.41
CA GLY A 564 -0.98 -43.25 5.05
C GLY A 564 -0.57 -42.15 4.06
N VAL A 565 -0.01 -41.04 4.56
CA VAL A 565 0.45 -39.92 3.73
C VAL A 565 1.95 -40.02 3.50
N THR A 566 2.34 -40.06 2.23
CA THR A 566 3.73 -39.89 1.80
C THR A 566 3.85 -38.55 1.10
N LEU A 567 4.51 -37.58 1.74
CA LEU A 567 4.83 -36.31 1.10
C LEU A 567 5.96 -36.57 0.10
N GLN A 568 5.71 -36.35 -1.20
CA GLN A 568 6.79 -36.35 -2.19
C GLN A 568 7.71 -35.16 -1.93
N ASP A 569 9.03 -35.36 -2.01
CA ASP A 569 10.04 -34.34 -1.76
C ASP A 569 9.98 -33.15 -2.73
#